data_AF-A0A327M5U5-F1
#
_entry.id   AF-A0A327M5U5-F1
#
_cell.length_a   1.000
_cell.length_b   1.000
_cell.length_c   1.000
_cell.angle_alpha   90.00
_cell.angle_beta   90.00
_cell.angle_gamma   90.00
#
_symmetry.space_group_name_H-M   'P 1'
#
loop_
_entity.id
_entity.type
_entity.pdbx_description
1 polymer ?
#
loop_
_entity_poly.entity_id
_entity_poly.type
_entity_poly.pdbx_seq_one_letter_code
_entity_poly.pdbx_strand_id
1 'polypeptide(L)'
;MTDPHPGLAQEVADLHRAAFTGLVLAAVTRRGTPAAAELVFAIFRRQHHERFLPGLQKLGLAHLPHAVAAAQYHYLSNRIGGVAVDYARESDRKAWIRYTPPRWLWHGTALCGIPGEVSRAMLRGWHAQNGVSLGNPRLGFVCTGQAADGDPALEGYYLEHDRELAPEERLRFARAEASPDYDPAAMPWMEAAHWPAERLRKAHRSYAMAYLRTAIPCAIDLFGAAEAVALVGLALRQVGMQWHAPLAAAAGIAGRDPAEAAALLAAIALAQGERGVEHGADHVAQASWALMRGATELHPAAFACWNALWEGLVAAHDPRLALTVERRLDLGEGSFRWRIAPRPPIRPV
;
A
#
# COMPACT_ATOMS: atom_id res chain seq x y z
N MET A 1 15.18 -13.89 -18.32
CA MET A 1 13.92 -14.65 -18.48
C MET A 1 12.80 -13.64 -18.58
N THR A 2 12.13 -13.59 -19.72
CA THR A 2 10.89 -12.84 -19.92
C THR A 2 9.83 -13.36 -18.95
N ASP A 3 9.17 -12.45 -18.24
CA ASP A 3 8.06 -12.74 -17.33
C ASP A 3 6.93 -13.42 -18.12
N PRO A 4 6.57 -14.69 -17.82
CA PRO A 4 5.60 -15.45 -18.60
C PRO A 4 4.18 -14.85 -18.51
N HIS A 5 3.90 -14.01 -17.51
CA HIS A 5 2.58 -13.41 -17.28
C HIS A 5 2.71 -11.92 -16.94
N PRO A 6 2.99 -11.04 -17.92
CA PRO A 6 3.19 -9.61 -17.64
C PRO A 6 1.97 -8.93 -17.00
N GLY A 7 0.76 -9.46 -17.25
CA GLY A 7 -0.48 -9.01 -16.59
C GLY A 7 -0.60 -9.42 -15.12
N LEU A 8 -0.01 -10.55 -14.71
CA LEU A 8 -0.09 -11.04 -13.34
C LEU A 8 0.64 -10.11 -12.36
N ALA A 9 1.77 -9.51 -12.77
CA ALA A 9 2.47 -8.54 -11.94
C ALA A 9 1.61 -7.30 -11.62
N GLN A 10 0.75 -6.88 -12.55
CA GLN A 10 -0.19 -5.77 -12.35
C GLN A 10 -1.32 -6.20 -11.40
N GLU A 11 -1.94 -7.37 -11.64
CA GLU A 11 -2.99 -7.90 -10.76
C GLU A 11 -2.50 -8.11 -9.32
N VAL A 12 -1.25 -8.52 -9.12
CA VAL A 12 -0.63 -8.61 -7.80
C VAL A 12 -0.45 -7.22 -7.16
N ALA A 13 -0.09 -6.19 -7.92
CA ALA A 13 -0.03 -4.82 -7.40
C ALA A 13 -1.43 -4.34 -6.98
N ASP A 14 -2.44 -4.63 -7.79
CA ASP A 14 -3.83 -4.27 -7.51
C ASP A 14 -4.42 -5.02 -6.31
N LEU A 15 -4.09 -6.30 -6.15
CA LEU A 15 -4.39 -7.09 -4.95
C LEU A 15 -3.88 -6.40 -3.69
N HIS A 16 -2.61 -5.95 -3.67
CA HIS A 16 -2.02 -5.34 -2.48
C HIS A 16 -2.61 -3.96 -2.17
N ARG A 17 -2.94 -3.18 -3.21
CA ARG A 17 -3.68 -1.91 -3.07
C ARG A 17 -5.08 -2.14 -2.50
N ALA A 18 -5.79 -3.15 -3.01
CA ALA A 18 -7.11 -3.54 -2.51
C ALA A 18 -7.05 -4.06 -1.07
N ALA A 19 -6.03 -4.84 -0.74
CA ALA A 19 -5.78 -5.34 0.61
C ALA A 19 -5.57 -4.21 1.61
N PHE A 20 -4.78 -3.19 1.26
CA PHE A 20 -4.64 -1.99 2.09
C PHE A 20 -5.98 -1.24 2.24
N THR A 21 -6.71 -1.03 1.14
CA THR A 21 -8.01 -0.35 1.16
C THR A 21 -9.03 -1.10 2.01
N GLY A 22 -9.11 -2.43 1.85
CA GLY A 22 -9.99 -3.31 2.60
C GLY A 22 -9.66 -3.34 4.09
N LEU A 23 -8.38 -3.31 4.47
CA LEU A 23 -7.97 -3.17 5.87
C LEU A 23 -8.52 -1.88 6.48
N VAL A 24 -8.38 -0.75 5.80
CA VAL A 24 -8.87 0.52 6.36
C VAL A 24 -10.41 0.53 6.45
N LEU A 25 -11.11 0.01 5.45
CA LEU A 25 -12.58 -0.15 5.52
C LEU A 25 -13.00 -1.08 6.67
N ALA A 26 -12.28 -2.17 6.90
CA ALA A 26 -12.52 -3.05 8.03
C ALA A 26 -12.28 -2.34 9.38
N ALA A 27 -11.22 -1.53 9.48
CA ALA A 27 -10.98 -0.71 10.67
C ALA A 27 -12.11 0.29 10.90
N VAL A 28 -12.57 1.00 9.86
CA VAL A 28 -13.70 1.94 9.95
C VAL A 28 -14.96 1.22 10.44
N THR A 29 -15.32 0.11 9.79
CA THR A 29 -16.60 -0.57 10.05
C THR A 29 -16.63 -1.38 11.35
N ARG A 30 -15.48 -1.86 11.83
CA ARG A 30 -15.41 -2.77 12.99
C ARG A 30 -14.79 -2.15 14.24
N ARG A 31 -13.99 -1.09 14.09
CA ARG A 31 -13.31 -0.39 15.19
C ARG A 31 -13.71 1.08 15.31
N GLY A 32 -14.47 1.60 14.34
CA GLY A 32 -14.92 2.98 14.30
C GLY A 32 -13.90 3.94 13.69
N THR A 33 -14.38 5.12 13.29
CA THR A 33 -13.58 6.17 12.64
C THR A 33 -12.34 6.58 13.44
N PRO A 34 -12.39 6.79 14.78
CA PRO A 34 -11.20 7.22 15.53
C PRO A 34 -10.05 6.22 15.46
N ALA A 35 -10.33 4.92 15.66
CA ALA A 35 -9.32 3.87 15.59
C ALA A 35 -8.77 3.69 14.17
N ALA A 36 -9.61 3.83 13.15
CA ALA A 36 -9.17 3.80 11.76
C ALA A 36 -8.26 4.99 11.42
N ALA A 37 -8.60 6.20 11.91
CA ALA A 37 -7.79 7.38 11.73
C ALA A 37 -6.43 7.26 12.45
N GLU A 38 -6.40 6.71 13.66
CA GLU A 38 -5.15 6.44 14.38
C GLU A 38 -4.27 5.43 13.63
N LEU A 39 -4.86 4.33 13.14
CA LEU A 39 -4.15 3.35 12.32
C LEU A 39 -3.54 3.99 11.07
N VAL A 40 -4.34 4.75 10.31
CA VAL A 40 -3.85 5.43 9.11
C VAL A 40 -2.77 6.45 9.45
N PHE A 41 -2.92 7.23 10.52
CA PHE A 41 -1.86 8.13 10.98
C PHE A 41 -0.55 7.37 11.26
N ALA A 42 -0.60 6.28 12.05
CA ALA A 42 0.58 5.50 12.41
C ALA A 42 1.29 4.91 11.17
N ILE A 43 0.51 4.40 10.22
CA ILE A 43 1.03 3.83 8.97
C ILE A 43 1.79 4.88 8.16
N PHE A 44 1.13 6.01 7.89
CA PHE A 44 1.74 7.07 7.08
C PHE A 44 2.90 7.73 7.84
N ARG A 45 2.86 7.80 9.17
CA ARG A 45 3.97 8.31 9.97
C ARG A 45 5.20 7.42 9.90
N ARG A 46 5.03 6.10 10.04
CA ARG A 46 6.11 5.11 9.92
C ARG A 46 6.71 5.13 8.51
N GLN A 47 5.88 5.10 7.48
CA GLN A 47 6.37 5.20 6.10
C GLN A 47 7.08 6.52 5.80
N HIS A 48 6.57 7.65 6.29
CA HIS A 48 7.26 8.94 6.14
C HIS A 48 8.68 8.87 6.72
N HIS A 49 8.86 8.31 7.92
CA HIS A 49 10.19 8.15 8.53
C HIS A 49 11.12 7.28 7.69
N GLU A 50 10.61 6.17 7.15
CA GLU A 50 11.41 5.23 6.36
C GLU A 50 11.74 5.74 4.95
N ARG A 51 10.88 6.58 4.36
CA ARG A 51 10.89 6.82 2.91
C ARG A 51 11.18 8.25 2.51
N PHE A 52 10.76 9.24 3.28
CA PHE A 52 10.74 10.62 2.80
C PHE A 52 12.14 11.16 2.51
N LEU A 53 13.01 11.26 3.51
CA LEU A 53 14.38 11.78 3.30
C LEU A 53 15.23 10.89 2.37
N PRO A 54 15.28 9.55 2.53
CA PRO A 54 16.04 8.70 1.62
C PRO A 54 15.53 8.78 0.18
N GLY A 55 14.22 8.86 -0.01
CA GLY A 55 13.61 8.98 -1.33
C GLY A 55 13.85 10.35 -1.96
N LEU A 56 13.82 11.42 -1.18
CA LEU A 56 14.12 12.78 -1.63
C LEU A 56 15.57 12.90 -2.13
N GLN A 57 16.53 12.30 -1.41
CA GLN A 57 17.93 12.21 -1.85
C GLN A 57 18.07 11.38 -3.13
N LYS A 58 17.43 10.20 -3.17
CA LYS A 58 17.47 9.30 -4.33
C LYS A 58 16.91 9.93 -5.61
N LEU A 59 15.92 10.81 -5.48
CA LEU A 59 15.33 11.56 -6.59
C LEU A 59 16.12 12.83 -6.93
N GLY A 60 17.21 13.13 -6.22
CA GLY A 60 18.05 14.30 -6.47
C GLY A 60 17.42 15.62 -6.07
N LEU A 61 16.39 15.63 -5.21
CA LEU A 61 15.58 16.81 -4.92
C LEU A 61 16.11 17.66 -3.75
N ALA A 62 17.18 17.23 -3.08
CA ALA A 62 17.67 17.83 -1.83
C ALA A 62 18.19 19.27 -1.97
N HIS A 63 18.50 19.71 -3.19
CA HIS A 63 18.99 21.04 -3.48
C HIS A 63 17.86 22.06 -3.74
N LEU A 64 16.62 21.61 -3.86
CA LEU A 64 15.48 22.47 -4.18
C LEU A 64 14.96 23.18 -2.91
N PRO A 65 14.30 24.35 -3.06
CA PRO A 65 13.54 24.96 -1.98
C PRO A 65 12.56 23.97 -1.34
N HIS A 66 12.41 23.99 -0.02
CA HIS A 66 11.74 22.91 0.72
C HIS A 66 10.27 22.67 0.31
N ALA A 67 9.50 23.72 -0.01
CA ALA A 67 8.14 23.57 -0.52
C ALA A 67 8.12 22.85 -1.87
N VAL A 68 9.03 23.24 -2.76
CA VAL A 68 9.21 22.63 -4.09
C VAL A 68 9.69 21.18 -3.96
N ALA A 69 10.70 20.92 -3.13
CA ALA A 69 11.25 19.59 -2.90
C ALA A 69 10.18 18.62 -2.36
N ALA A 70 9.38 19.06 -1.39
CA ALA A 70 8.28 18.28 -0.83
C ALA A 70 7.21 17.95 -1.89
N ALA A 71 6.77 18.95 -2.66
CA ALA A 71 5.78 18.75 -3.72
C ALA A 71 6.30 17.83 -4.85
N GLN A 72 7.51 18.06 -5.34
CA GLN A 72 8.11 17.21 -6.38
C GLN A 72 8.40 15.79 -5.91
N TYR A 73 8.82 15.60 -4.65
CA TYR A 73 8.98 14.27 -4.07
C TYR A 73 7.65 13.51 -4.18
N HIS A 74 6.56 14.14 -3.73
CA HIS A 74 5.25 13.52 -3.74
C HIS A 74 4.77 13.25 -5.15
N TYR A 75 4.95 14.16 -6.09
CA TYR A 75 4.65 13.92 -7.49
C TYR A 75 5.42 12.71 -8.05
N LEU A 76 6.75 12.73 -7.97
CA LEU A 76 7.61 11.72 -8.59
C LEU A 76 7.43 10.35 -7.92
N SER A 77 7.45 10.27 -6.59
CA SER A 77 7.34 9.00 -5.87
C SER A 77 6.01 8.30 -6.13
N ASN A 78 4.92 9.07 -6.20
CA ASN A 78 3.58 8.55 -6.46
C ASN A 78 3.41 8.14 -7.93
N ARG A 79 3.92 8.92 -8.87
CA ARG A 79 3.89 8.55 -10.30
C ARG A 79 4.68 7.29 -10.60
N ILE A 80 5.86 7.11 -9.98
CA ILE A 80 6.62 5.84 -10.01
C ILE A 80 5.82 4.68 -9.40
N GLY A 81 4.91 4.96 -8.47
CA GLY A 81 4.00 3.98 -7.87
C GLY A 81 2.72 3.74 -8.67
N GLY A 82 2.54 4.38 -9.82
CA GLY A 82 1.33 4.27 -10.65
C GLY A 82 0.16 5.12 -10.16
N VAL A 83 0.41 6.13 -9.32
CA VAL A 83 -0.62 7.05 -8.81
C VAL A 83 -0.69 8.29 -9.71
N ALA A 84 -1.90 8.70 -10.11
CA ALA A 84 -2.13 9.95 -10.82
C ALA A 84 -1.97 11.15 -9.86
N VAL A 85 -0.96 11.96 -10.13
CA VAL A 85 -0.64 13.17 -9.37
C VAL A 85 -0.24 14.27 -10.34
N ASP A 86 -0.77 15.46 -10.10
CA ASP A 86 -0.35 16.70 -10.77
C ASP A 86 0.49 17.56 -9.82
N TYR A 87 1.35 18.38 -10.40
CA TYR A 87 2.27 19.26 -9.68
C TYR A 87 2.31 20.64 -10.35
N ALA A 88 2.33 21.70 -9.53
CA ALA A 88 2.56 23.05 -10.00
C ALA A 88 3.43 23.84 -9.02
N ARG A 89 4.43 24.56 -9.52
CA ARG A 89 5.22 25.50 -8.72
C ARG A 89 4.61 26.88 -8.84
N GLU A 90 4.25 27.49 -7.72
CA GLU A 90 3.82 28.88 -7.67
C GLU A 90 5.01 29.80 -7.34
N SER A 91 5.85 29.38 -6.38
CA SER A 91 7.10 30.05 -6.04
C SER A 91 8.06 29.07 -5.35
N ASP A 92 9.24 29.55 -4.93
CA ASP A 92 10.19 28.78 -4.12
C ASP A 92 9.62 28.39 -2.76
N ARG A 93 8.66 29.19 -2.27
CA ARG A 93 8.02 29.00 -0.96
C ARG A 93 6.65 28.33 -1.06
N LYS A 94 6.10 28.13 -2.25
CA LYS A 94 4.77 27.56 -2.44
C LYS A 94 4.68 26.65 -3.67
N ALA A 95 4.30 25.39 -3.43
CA ALA A 95 4.15 24.40 -4.50
C ALA A 95 2.96 23.47 -4.23
N TRP A 96 2.20 23.19 -5.29
CA TRP A 96 0.93 22.48 -5.27
C TRP A 96 1.08 21.03 -5.70
N ILE A 97 0.20 20.19 -5.15
CA ILE A 97 -0.01 18.81 -5.56
C ILE A 97 -1.52 18.50 -5.60
N ARG A 98 -1.92 17.70 -6.59
CA ARG A 98 -3.30 17.22 -6.74
C ARG A 98 -3.31 15.74 -7.04
N TYR A 99 -4.00 14.96 -6.21
CA TYR A 99 -4.25 13.54 -6.43
C TYR A 99 -5.63 13.37 -7.05
N THR A 100 -5.67 13.17 -8.37
CA THR A 100 -6.89 13.10 -9.15
C THR A 100 -7.59 11.74 -9.04
N PRO A 101 -8.92 11.68 -9.26
CA PRO A 101 -9.62 10.43 -9.50
C PRO A 101 -9.13 9.72 -10.79
N PRO A 102 -9.14 8.38 -10.84
CA PRO A 102 -9.48 7.49 -9.74
C PRO A 102 -8.41 7.55 -8.64
N ARG A 103 -8.83 7.75 -7.39
CA ARG A 103 -7.89 7.80 -6.28
C ARG A 103 -7.23 6.43 -6.13
N TRP A 104 -5.90 6.43 -6.04
CA TRP A 104 -5.16 5.19 -5.81
C TRP A 104 -5.44 4.64 -4.42
N LEU A 105 -5.39 5.53 -3.41
CA LEU A 105 -5.91 5.29 -2.08
C LEU A 105 -7.43 5.39 -2.12
N TRP A 106 -8.17 4.43 -1.55
CA TRP A 106 -9.65 4.42 -1.60
C TRP A 106 -10.21 4.21 -3.02
N HIS A 107 -9.62 3.27 -3.77
CA HIS A 107 -9.98 3.07 -5.17
C HIS A 107 -11.44 2.67 -5.38
N GLY A 108 -12.06 3.25 -6.41
CA GLY A 108 -13.42 2.92 -6.82
C GLY A 108 -14.46 3.29 -5.76
N THR A 109 -15.43 2.41 -5.57
CA THR A 109 -16.55 2.63 -4.63
C THR A 109 -16.12 2.61 -3.16
N ALA A 110 -14.90 2.13 -2.85
CA ALA A 110 -14.35 2.22 -1.51
C ALA A 110 -14.28 3.66 -1.00
N LEU A 111 -14.11 4.64 -1.89
CA LEU A 111 -14.09 6.07 -1.55
C LEU A 111 -15.32 6.50 -0.74
N CYS A 112 -16.51 5.97 -1.08
CA CYS A 112 -17.76 6.29 -0.42
C CYS A 112 -17.80 5.86 1.07
N GLY A 113 -16.98 4.88 1.44
CA GLY A 113 -16.93 4.33 2.80
C GLY A 113 -15.82 4.93 3.68
N ILE A 114 -15.05 5.89 3.17
CA ILE A 114 -13.90 6.47 3.90
C ILE A 114 -14.32 7.79 4.55
N PRO A 115 -14.32 7.88 5.89
CA PRO A 115 -14.58 9.15 6.56
C PRO A 115 -13.48 10.17 6.27
N GLY A 116 -13.87 11.45 6.13
CA GLY A 116 -12.92 12.55 5.92
C GLY A 116 -11.81 12.59 6.98
N GLU A 117 -12.08 12.22 8.23
CA GLU A 117 -11.10 12.12 9.32
C GLU A 117 -9.96 11.14 9.05
N VAL A 118 -10.27 10.02 8.39
CA VAL A 118 -9.27 9.00 8.01
C VAL A 118 -8.38 9.55 6.90
N SER A 119 -8.95 10.26 5.92
CA SER A 119 -8.18 10.97 4.89
C SER A 119 -7.27 12.05 5.50
N ARG A 120 -7.77 12.83 6.48
CA ARG A 120 -6.97 13.83 7.21
C ARG A 120 -5.85 13.19 8.04
N ALA A 121 -6.05 12.00 8.58
CA ALA A 121 -5.03 11.29 9.34
C ALA A 121 -3.78 10.96 8.51
N MET A 122 -3.97 10.57 7.24
CA MET A 122 -2.86 10.42 6.29
C MET A 122 -2.09 11.73 6.10
N LEU A 123 -2.80 12.86 5.91
CA LEU A 123 -2.15 14.17 5.76
C LEU A 123 -1.35 14.56 7.01
N ARG A 124 -1.88 14.30 8.21
CA ARG A 124 -1.19 14.53 9.48
C ARG A 124 0.05 13.65 9.66
N GLY A 125 -0.05 12.37 9.29
CA GLY A 125 1.04 11.40 9.42
C GLY A 125 2.16 11.61 8.41
N TRP A 126 1.85 12.19 7.25
CA TRP A 126 2.80 12.37 6.15
C TRP A 126 3.07 13.85 5.84
N HIS A 127 2.15 14.53 5.14
CA HIS A 127 2.39 15.85 4.56
C HIS A 127 2.79 16.89 5.62
N ALA A 128 2.11 16.90 6.76
CA ALA A 128 2.37 17.81 7.87
C ALA A 128 3.74 17.63 8.53
N GLN A 129 4.44 16.53 8.24
CA GLN A 129 5.72 16.18 8.85
C GLN A 129 6.93 16.49 7.97
N ASN A 130 6.71 16.86 6.71
CA ASN A 130 7.79 17.10 5.75
C ASN A 130 8.71 18.24 6.20
N GLY A 131 8.15 19.34 6.73
CA GLY A 131 8.95 20.46 7.26
C GLY A 131 9.88 20.04 8.39
N VAL A 132 9.38 19.24 9.33
CA VAL A 132 10.17 18.70 10.45
C VAL A 132 11.35 17.87 9.94
N SER A 133 11.11 16.96 8.99
CA SER A 133 12.18 16.13 8.42
C SER A 133 13.24 16.93 7.67
N LEU A 134 12.84 18.01 7.01
CA LEU A 134 13.74 18.90 6.27
C LEU A 134 14.46 19.90 7.18
N GLY A 135 14.23 19.86 8.50
CA GLY A 135 14.79 20.85 9.42
C GLY A 135 14.22 22.26 9.20
N ASN A 136 13.02 22.36 8.63
CA ASN A 136 12.34 23.63 8.33
C ASN A 136 10.98 23.70 9.05
N PRO A 137 10.95 24.21 10.30
CA PRO A 137 9.72 24.29 11.09
C PRO A 137 8.71 25.30 10.55
N ARG A 138 9.07 26.09 9.53
CA ARG A 138 8.18 27.05 8.87
C ARG A 138 7.37 26.44 7.73
N LEU A 139 7.70 25.22 7.32
CA LEU A 139 7.03 24.54 6.21
C LEU A 139 5.81 23.75 6.72
N GLY A 140 4.63 24.09 6.21
CA GLY A 140 3.38 23.37 6.44
C GLY A 140 2.74 22.88 5.15
N PHE A 141 1.66 22.11 5.30
CA PHE A 141 0.79 21.70 4.20
C PHE A 141 -0.62 22.27 4.40
N VAL A 142 -1.17 22.88 3.35
CA VAL A 142 -2.53 23.41 3.31
C VAL A 142 -3.37 22.56 2.36
N CYS A 143 -4.39 21.89 2.88
CA CYS A 143 -5.31 21.08 2.11
C CYS A 143 -6.52 21.92 1.65
N THR A 144 -6.79 21.92 0.35
CA THR A 144 -7.89 22.66 -0.27
C THR A 144 -9.06 21.73 -0.64
N GLY A 145 -8.78 20.51 -1.06
CA GLY A 145 -9.78 19.52 -1.48
C GLY A 145 -9.53 18.14 -0.88
N GLN A 146 -10.58 17.37 -0.60
CA GLN A 146 -10.53 15.96 -0.23
C GLN A 146 -11.60 15.17 -0.99
N ALA A 147 -11.17 14.23 -1.84
CA ALA A 147 -12.11 13.37 -2.57
C ALA A 147 -13.06 12.57 -1.66
N ALA A 148 -12.64 12.25 -0.42
CA ALA A 148 -13.50 11.57 0.56
C ALA A 148 -14.66 12.46 1.07
N ASP A 149 -14.53 13.79 0.97
CA ASP A 149 -15.57 14.75 1.30
C ASP A 149 -16.42 15.14 0.07
N GLY A 150 -16.17 14.51 -1.09
CA GLY A 150 -16.87 14.79 -2.36
C GLY A 150 -16.19 15.84 -3.26
N ASP A 151 -15.02 16.35 -2.87
CA ASP A 151 -14.27 17.28 -3.72
C ASP A 151 -13.70 16.57 -4.97
N PRO A 152 -13.40 17.29 -6.07
CA PRO A 152 -12.89 16.69 -7.30
C PRO A 152 -11.57 15.93 -7.16
N ALA A 153 -10.78 16.20 -6.12
CA ALA A 153 -9.48 15.58 -5.85
C ALA A 153 -9.10 15.69 -4.36
N LEU A 154 -8.05 14.98 -3.94
CA LEU A 154 -7.28 15.47 -2.80
C LEU A 154 -6.27 16.48 -3.32
N GLU A 155 -6.36 17.71 -2.83
CA GLU A 155 -5.54 18.82 -3.30
C GLU A 155 -4.99 19.61 -2.12
N GLY A 156 -3.79 20.13 -2.31
CA GLY A 156 -3.21 21.11 -1.41
C GLY A 156 -1.85 21.60 -1.88
N TYR A 157 -1.22 22.40 -1.04
CA TYR A 157 0.10 22.95 -1.31
C TYR A 157 0.98 22.95 -0.07
N TYR A 158 2.28 22.87 -0.31
CA TYR A 158 3.29 23.18 0.69
C TYR A 158 3.52 24.69 0.71
N LEU A 159 3.59 25.26 1.91
CA LEU A 159 3.88 26.67 2.11
C LEU A 159 4.94 26.86 3.19
N GLU A 160 6.01 27.56 2.85
CA GLU A 160 6.99 28.03 3.81
C GLU A 160 6.60 29.41 4.34
N HIS A 161 6.18 29.47 5.61
CA HIS A 161 5.72 30.68 6.27
C HIS A 161 6.88 31.58 6.73
N ASP A 162 6.59 32.84 7.06
CA ASP A 162 7.60 33.79 7.59
C ASP A 162 7.99 33.51 9.05
N ARG A 163 7.24 32.63 9.72
CA ARG A 163 7.47 32.20 11.10
C ARG A 163 7.43 30.69 11.22
N GLU A 164 7.96 30.20 12.33
CA GLU A 164 7.83 28.78 12.69
C GLU A 164 6.37 28.42 12.99
N LEU A 165 6.02 27.17 12.69
CA LEU A 165 4.69 26.60 12.89
C LEU A 165 4.67 25.72 14.15
N ALA A 166 3.69 25.94 15.00
CA ALA A 166 3.34 24.98 16.05
C ALA A 166 2.87 23.65 15.43
N PRO A 167 2.95 22.51 16.14
CA PRO A 167 2.55 21.19 15.61
C PRO A 167 1.17 21.16 14.94
N GLU A 168 0.18 21.83 15.53
CA GLU A 168 -1.20 21.96 15.07
C GLU A 168 -1.36 22.85 13.84
N GLU A 169 -0.38 23.71 13.54
CA GLU A 169 -0.41 24.62 12.39
C GLU A 169 0.22 24.02 11.13
N ARG A 170 0.90 22.87 11.26
CA ARG A 170 1.59 22.20 10.14
C ARG A 170 0.64 21.60 9.11
N LEU A 171 -0.61 21.35 9.50
CA LEU A 171 -1.69 20.98 8.60
C LEU A 171 -2.83 21.98 8.75
N ARG A 172 -3.16 22.69 7.67
CA ARG A 172 -4.29 23.61 7.61
C ARG A 172 -5.25 23.21 6.50
N PHE A 173 -6.48 23.72 6.59
CA PHE A 173 -7.50 23.52 5.56
C PHE A 173 -7.97 24.88 5.03
N ALA A 174 -7.96 25.05 3.71
CA ALA A 174 -8.35 26.29 3.03
C ALA A 174 -9.22 25.98 1.81
N ARG A 175 -10.48 25.62 2.07
CA ARG A 175 -11.43 25.12 1.05
C ARG A 175 -11.79 26.14 -0.05
N ALA A 176 -11.58 27.43 0.23
CA ALA A 176 -11.89 28.51 -0.71
C ALA A 176 -10.74 28.80 -1.69
N GLU A 177 -9.57 28.20 -1.49
CA GLU A 177 -8.41 28.38 -2.37
C GLU A 177 -8.39 27.33 -3.46
N ALA A 178 -7.97 27.72 -4.67
CA ALA A 178 -7.85 26.84 -5.82
C ALA A 178 -6.41 26.81 -6.30
N SER A 179 -5.98 25.66 -6.82
CA SER A 179 -4.68 25.55 -7.47
C SER A 179 -4.61 26.38 -8.76
N PRO A 180 -3.41 26.73 -9.24
CA PRO A 180 -3.23 27.16 -10.61
C PRO A 180 -3.60 26.04 -11.61
N ASP A 181 -3.70 26.40 -12.89
CA ASP A 181 -3.77 25.42 -13.98
C ASP A 181 -2.49 24.59 -14.03
N TYR A 182 -2.65 23.28 -14.26
CA TYR A 182 -1.53 22.36 -14.37
C TYR A 182 -1.09 22.26 -15.83
N ASP A 183 0.19 22.50 -16.08
CA ASP A 183 0.82 22.29 -17.39
C ASP A 183 1.54 20.93 -17.43
N PRO A 184 1.04 19.95 -18.21
CA PRO A 184 1.69 18.66 -18.37
C PRO A 184 3.12 18.74 -18.91
N ALA A 185 3.46 19.76 -19.71
CA ALA A 185 4.79 19.94 -20.27
C ALA A 185 5.81 20.46 -19.23
N ALA A 186 5.34 21.15 -18.19
CA ALA A 186 6.16 21.65 -17.09
C ALA A 186 6.37 20.64 -15.95
N MET A 187 5.72 19.47 -16.03
CA MET A 187 5.82 18.45 -14.99
C MET A 187 7.22 17.83 -14.95
N PRO A 188 7.86 17.75 -13.77
CA PRO A 188 9.17 17.13 -13.66
C PRO A 188 9.04 15.64 -13.96
N TRP A 189 9.79 15.13 -14.93
CA TRP A 189 9.84 13.69 -15.20
C TRP A 189 11.28 13.20 -15.17
N MET A 190 11.48 11.97 -14.71
CA MET A 190 12.78 11.32 -14.81
C MET A 190 12.94 10.72 -16.21
N GLU A 191 14.13 10.77 -16.79
CA GLU A 191 14.35 10.25 -18.14
C GLU A 191 13.88 8.79 -18.29
N ALA A 192 13.10 8.54 -19.35
CA ALA A 192 12.50 7.23 -19.62
C ALA A 192 13.55 6.11 -19.75
N ALA A 193 14.77 6.44 -20.19
CA ALA A 193 15.90 5.51 -20.27
C ALA A 193 16.26 4.90 -18.90
N HIS A 194 16.07 5.64 -17.80
CA HIS A 194 16.32 5.16 -16.43
C HIS A 194 15.15 4.33 -15.86
N TRP A 195 13.97 4.38 -16.49
CA TRP A 195 12.74 3.73 -16.01
C TRP A 195 12.05 2.92 -17.13
N PRO A 196 12.68 1.83 -17.61
CA PRO A 196 12.04 0.93 -18.57
C PRO A 196 10.77 0.29 -17.98
N ALA A 197 9.84 -0.12 -18.84
CA ALA A 197 8.53 -0.63 -18.45
C ALA A 197 8.58 -1.77 -17.40
N GLU A 198 9.54 -2.69 -17.52
CA GLU A 198 9.78 -3.75 -16.52
C GLU A 198 10.11 -3.19 -15.13
N ARG A 199 11.01 -2.18 -15.08
CA ARG A 199 11.39 -1.52 -13.82
C ARG A 199 10.20 -0.77 -13.22
N LEU A 200 9.37 -0.15 -14.05
CA LEU A 200 8.14 0.51 -13.60
C LEU A 200 7.13 -0.49 -13.04
N ARG A 201 6.85 -1.60 -13.72
CA ARG A 201 5.96 -2.66 -13.17
C ARG A 201 6.45 -3.17 -11.82
N LYS A 202 7.76 -3.44 -11.69
CA LYS A 202 8.36 -3.83 -10.41
C LYS A 202 8.19 -2.74 -9.34
N ALA A 203 8.35 -1.46 -9.71
CA ALA A 203 8.17 -0.34 -8.81
C ALA A 203 6.70 -0.19 -8.37
N HIS A 204 5.74 -0.28 -9.29
CA HIS A 204 4.30 -0.24 -9.01
C HIS A 204 3.90 -1.30 -7.98
N ARG A 205 4.33 -2.54 -8.21
CA ARG A 205 4.08 -3.64 -7.28
C ARG A 205 4.73 -3.41 -5.91
N SER A 206 6.01 -3.02 -5.90
CA SER A 206 6.74 -2.77 -4.64
C SER A 206 6.12 -1.62 -3.85
N TYR A 207 5.61 -0.60 -4.55
CA TYR A 207 4.89 0.53 -3.98
C TYR A 207 3.60 0.06 -3.30
N ALA A 208 2.78 -0.74 -3.98
CA ALA A 208 1.55 -1.30 -3.41
C ALA A 208 1.82 -2.19 -2.18
N MET A 209 2.82 -3.07 -2.26
CA MET A 209 3.21 -3.96 -1.15
C MET A 209 3.70 -3.20 0.08
N ALA A 210 4.34 -2.04 -0.09
CA ALA A 210 4.88 -1.24 1.01
C ALA A 210 3.80 -0.78 2.01
N TYR A 211 2.55 -0.62 1.55
CA TYR A 211 1.42 -0.28 2.41
C TYR A 211 1.10 -1.40 3.41
N LEU A 212 0.91 -2.64 2.96
CA LEU A 212 0.68 -3.76 3.87
C LEU A 212 1.89 -4.07 4.75
N ARG A 213 3.11 -3.94 4.20
CA ARG A 213 4.36 -4.09 4.97
C ARG A 213 4.35 -3.22 6.22
N THR A 214 3.80 -2.01 6.11
CA THR A 214 3.73 -1.07 7.25
C THR A 214 2.46 -1.29 8.08
N ALA A 215 1.33 -1.52 7.40
CA ALA A 215 0.02 -1.60 8.03
C ALA A 215 -0.11 -2.78 9.01
N ILE A 216 0.45 -3.94 8.66
CA ILE A 216 0.37 -5.13 9.51
C ILE A 216 1.07 -4.88 10.86
N PRO A 217 2.36 -4.47 10.91
CA PRO A 217 3.01 -4.10 12.17
C PRO A 217 2.29 -2.97 12.92
N CYS A 218 1.86 -1.89 12.23
CA CYS A 218 1.15 -0.80 12.90
C CYS A 218 -0.17 -1.26 13.56
N ALA A 219 -0.91 -2.18 12.93
CA ALA A 219 -2.12 -2.74 13.53
C ALA A 219 -1.79 -3.60 14.76
N ILE A 220 -0.70 -4.37 14.73
CA ILE A 220 -0.24 -5.16 15.88
C ILE A 220 0.18 -4.24 17.03
N ASP A 221 0.95 -3.20 16.74
CA ASP A 221 1.43 -2.24 17.75
C ASP A 221 0.28 -1.50 18.42
N LEU A 222 -0.74 -1.09 17.65
CA LEU A 222 -1.87 -0.31 18.16
C LEU A 222 -2.94 -1.15 18.85
N PHE A 223 -3.25 -2.33 18.31
CA PHE A 223 -4.41 -3.11 18.73
C PHE A 223 -4.05 -4.37 19.52
N GLY A 224 -2.76 -4.74 19.52
CA GLY A 224 -2.30 -6.02 20.04
C GLY A 224 -2.44 -7.15 19.01
N ALA A 225 -1.63 -8.19 19.18
CA ALA A 225 -1.49 -9.28 18.21
C ALA A 225 -2.81 -10.00 17.88
N ALA A 226 -3.60 -10.35 18.90
CA ALA A 226 -4.84 -11.11 18.70
C ALA A 226 -5.89 -10.31 17.90
N GLU A 227 -6.11 -9.06 18.30
CA GLU A 227 -7.05 -8.15 17.62
C GLU A 227 -6.59 -7.79 16.20
N ALA A 228 -5.28 -7.60 16.00
CA ALA A 228 -4.73 -7.37 14.68
C ALA A 228 -4.95 -8.59 13.77
N VAL A 229 -4.74 -9.82 14.25
CA VAL A 229 -5.03 -11.03 13.47
C VAL A 229 -6.51 -11.14 13.14
N ALA A 230 -7.40 -10.85 14.10
CA ALA A 230 -8.84 -10.88 13.86
C ALA A 230 -9.27 -9.84 12.80
N LEU A 231 -8.83 -8.60 12.94
CA LEU A 231 -9.21 -7.48 12.06
C LEU A 231 -8.53 -7.58 10.68
N VAL A 232 -7.19 -7.61 10.68
CA VAL A 232 -6.38 -7.61 9.46
C VAL A 232 -6.56 -8.94 8.73
N GLY A 233 -6.52 -10.06 9.45
CA GLY A 233 -6.69 -11.38 8.85
C GLY A 233 -8.06 -11.53 8.18
N LEU A 234 -9.14 -11.06 8.80
CA LEU A 234 -10.46 -11.06 8.17
C LEU A 234 -10.49 -10.20 6.89
N ALA A 235 -9.99 -8.96 6.97
CA ALA A 235 -9.97 -8.05 5.83
C ALA A 235 -9.16 -8.63 4.65
N LEU A 236 -7.97 -9.15 4.93
CA LEU A 236 -7.11 -9.76 3.92
C LEU A 236 -7.73 -11.04 3.35
N ARG A 237 -8.36 -11.88 4.16
CA ARG A 237 -9.11 -13.05 3.66
C ARG A 237 -10.23 -12.64 2.70
N GLN A 238 -10.99 -11.60 3.05
CA GLN A 238 -12.08 -11.10 2.19
C GLN A 238 -11.55 -10.58 0.86
N VAL A 239 -10.46 -9.82 0.87
CA VAL A 239 -9.82 -9.35 -0.36
C VAL A 239 -9.26 -10.51 -1.18
N GLY A 240 -8.61 -11.49 -0.54
CA GLY A 240 -8.11 -12.70 -1.21
C GLY A 240 -9.20 -13.46 -1.95
N MET A 241 -10.39 -13.57 -1.36
CA MET A 241 -11.56 -14.18 -2.02
C MET A 241 -11.98 -13.39 -3.26
N GLN A 242 -12.01 -12.05 -3.18
CA GLN A 242 -12.45 -11.19 -4.29
C GLN A 242 -11.45 -11.17 -5.46
N TRP A 243 -10.17 -11.37 -5.20
CA TRP A 243 -9.11 -11.28 -6.22
C TRP A 243 -8.73 -12.62 -6.87
N HIS A 244 -9.37 -13.74 -6.48
CA HIS A 244 -9.08 -15.04 -7.09
C HIS A 244 -9.26 -15.02 -8.62
N ALA A 245 -10.41 -14.57 -9.12
CA ALA A 245 -10.72 -14.67 -10.54
C ALA A 245 -9.78 -13.84 -11.45
N PRO A 246 -9.48 -12.55 -11.15
CA PRO A 246 -8.49 -11.79 -11.92
C PRO A 246 -7.09 -12.43 -11.92
N LEU A 247 -6.63 -12.94 -10.77
CA LEU A 247 -5.32 -13.57 -10.64
C LEU A 247 -5.25 -14.90 -11.40
N ALA A 248 -6.29 -15.74 -11.29
CA ALA A 248 -6.36 -17.01 -12.01
C ALA A 248 -6.35 -16.78 -13.52
N ALA A 249 -7.14 -15.82 -14.02
CA ALA A 249 -7.16 -15.45 -15.43
C ALA A 249 -5.79 -14.94 -15.90
N ALA A 250 -5.14 -14.04 -15.15
CA ALA A 250 -3.82 -13.51 -15.49
C ALA A 250 -2.71 -14.58 -15.45
N ALA A 251 -2.86 -15.61 -14.62
CA ALA A 251 -1.95 -16.75 -14.53
C ALA A 251 -2.29 -17.88 -15.53
N GLY A 252 -3.40 -17.79 -16.28
CA GLY A 252 -3.84 -18.85 -17.19
C GLY A 252 -4.36 -20.11 -16.49
N ILE A 253 -4.80 -20.00 -15.24
CA ILE A 253 -5.33 -21.09 -14.41
C ILE A 253 -6.84 -21.17 -14.59
N ALA A 254 -7.32 -22.29 -15.12
CA ALA A 254 -8.75 -22.53 -15.37
C ALA A 254 -9.33 -23.62 -14.47
N GLY A 255 -8.50 -24.52 -13.96
CA GLY A 255 -8.93 -25.61 -13.09
C GLY A 255 -9.20 -25.16 -11.65
N ARG A 256 -9.76 -26.09 -10.86
CA ARG A 256 -10.15 -25.87 -9.46
C ARG A 256 -9.59 -26.92 -8.48
N ASP A 257 -8.70 -27.78 -8.96
CA ASP A 257 -8.12 -28.84 -8.14
C ASP A 257 -6.93 -28.34 -7.28
N PRO A 258 -6.43 -29.14 -6.33
CA PRO A 258 -5.30 -28.73 -5.49
C PRO A 258 -4.02 -28.34 -6.27
N ALA A 259 -3.78 -28.95 -7.43
CA ALA A 259 -2.57 -28.71 -8.21
C ALA A 259 -2.64 -27.34 -8.89
N GLU A 260 -3.80 -26.98 -9.41
CA GLU A 260 -4.08 -25.66 -10.00
C GLU A 260 -4.07 -24.55 -8.93
N ALA A 261 -4.55 -24.83 -7.72
CA ALA A 261 -4.42 -23.92 -6.58
C ALA A 261 -2.95 -23.69 -6.20
N ALA A 262 -2.14 -24.76 -6.16
CA ALA A 262 -0.70 -24.68 -5.87
C ALA A 262 0.05 -23.89 -6.95
N ALA A 263 -0.25 -24.16 -8.22
CA ALA A 263 0.30 -23.44 -9.37
C ALA A 263 -0.05 -21.95 -9.32
N LEU A 264 -1.30 -21.59 -8.99
CA LEU A 264 -1.72 -20.20 -8.84
C LEU A 264 -0.94 -19.48 -7.73
N LEU A 265 -0.84 -20.08 -6.54
CA LEU A 265 -0.08 -19.49 -5.43
C LEU A 265 1.40 -19.33 -5.78
N ALA A 266 2.01 -20.29 -6.49
CA ALA A 266 3.39 -20.20 -6.94
C ALA A 266 3.60 -19.07 -7.96
N ALA A 267 2.70 -18.94 -8.94
CA ALA A 267 2.74 -17.85 -9.92
C ALA A 267 2.64 -16.48 -9.24
N ILE A 268 1.73 -16.34 -8.27
CA ILE A 268 1.57 -15.12 -7.47
C ILE A 268 2.83 -14.84 -6.63
N ALA A 269 3.43 -15.86 -6.00
CA ALA A 269 4.66 -15.71 -5.22
C ALA A 269 5.82 -15.20 -6.08
N LEU A 270 6.02 -15.79 -7.27
CA LEU A 270 7.02 -15.32 -8.23
C LEU A 270 6.75 -13.88 -8.67
N ALA A 271 5.51 -13.55 -9.01
CA ALA A 271 5.11 -12.21 -9.43
C ALA A 271 5.31 -11.16 -8.31
N GLN A 272 5.11 -11.52 -7.04
CA GLN A 272 5.45 -10.68 -5.88
C GLN A 272 6.96 -10.41 -5.76
N GLY A 273 7.79 -11.32 -6.25
CA GLY A 273 9.24 -11.29 -6.14
C GLY A 273 9.79 -12.18 -5.03
N GLU A 274 9.08 -13.26 -4.71
CA GLU A 274 9.58 -14.32 -3.85
C GLU A 274 10.67 -15.13 -4.55
N ARG A 275 11.57 -15.71 -3.75
CA ARG A 275 12.68 -16.56 -4.21
C ARG A 275 12.52 -17.98 -3.68
N GLY A 276 13.11 -18.93 -4.40
CA GLY A 276 13.02 -20.36 -4.06
C GLY A 276 11.57 -20.83 -4.00
N VAL A 277 10.77 -20.41 -4.98
CA VAL A 277 9.36 -20.82 -5.10
C VAL A 277 9.33 -22.19 -5.75
N GLU A 278 8.66 -23.13 -5.08
CA GLU A 278 8.47 -24.51 -5.53
C GLU A 278 7.00 -24.88 -5.34
N HIS A 279 6.44 -25.72 -6.22
CA HIS A 279 5.11 -26.28 -6.03
C HIS A 279 5.02 -27.70 -6.60
N GLY A 280 4.13 -28.49 -6.00
CA GLY A 280 3.74 -29.81 -6.48
C GLY A 280 2.24 -29.90 -6.69
N ALA A 281 1.70 -31.12 -6.70
CA ALA A 281 0.28 -31.37 -6.91
C ALA A 281 -0.61 -30.89 -5.75
N ASP A 282 -0.06 -30.73 -4.55
CA ASP A 282 -0.81 -30.44 -3.33
C ASP A 282 -0.06 -29.51 -2.37
N HIS A 283 1.01 -28.86 -2.82
CA HIS A 283 1.81 -28.00 -1.95
C HIS A 283 2.49 -26.88 -2.71
N VAL A 284 2.80 -25.82 -1.98
CA VAL A 284 3.60 -24.68 -2.45
C VAL A 284 4.57 -24.27 -1.34
N ALA A 285 5.77 -23.85 -1.73
CA ALA A 285 6.79 -23.37 -0.81
C ALA A 285 7.51 -22.15 -1.38
N GLN A 286 8.06 -21.33 -0.49
CA GLN A 286 8.93 -20.21 -0.84
C GLN A 286 10.05 -20.04 0.20
N ALA A 287 11.25 -19.69 -0.25
CA ALA A 287 12.44 -19.49 0.59
C ALA A 287 12.67 -18.02 1.00
N SER A 288 11.74 -17.11 0.65
CA SER A 288 11.81 -15.72 1.07
C SER A 288 10.46 -15.16 1.50
N TRP A 289 10.50 -13.94 2.04
CA TRP A 289 9.32 -13.12 2.26
C TRP A 289 9.55 -11.72 1.69
N ALA A 290 9.11 -11.48 0.46
CA ALA A 290 9.32 -10.25 -0.27
C ALA A 290 8.65 -9.06 0.43
N LEU A 291 7.43 -9.26 0.95
CA LEU A 291 6.68 -8.24 1.70
C LEU A 291 7.49 -7.71 2.91
N MET A 292 8.06 -8.62 3.70
CA MET A 292 8.77 -8.31 4.94
C MET A 292 10.30 -8.32 4.79
N ARG A 293 10.82 -8.24 3.56
CA ARG A 293 12.27 -8.26 3.28
C ARG A 293 13.01 -7.18 4.09
N GLY A 294 13.99 -7.58 4.88
CA GLY A 294 14.79 -6.66 5.71
C GLY A 294 14.02 -6.01 6.87
N ALA A 295 12.82 -6.49 7.20
CA ALA A 295 12.19 -6.15 8.47
C ALA A 295 12.92 -6.90 9.60
N THR A 296 13.25 -6.19 10.68
CA THR A 296 13.79 -6.77 11.92
C THR A 296 12.69 -6.78 12.99
N GLU A 297 12.76 -7.70 13.94
CA GLU A 297 11.86 -7.75 15.11
C GLU A 297 10.35 -7.86 14.75
N LEU A 298 10.05 -8.63 13.69
CA LEU A 298 8.66 -8.81 13.25
C LEU A 298 7.92 -9.75 14.21
N HIS A 299 6.81 -9.28 14.78
CA HIS A 299 5.95 -10.12 15.61
C HIS A 299 5.35 -11.30 14.79
N PRO A 300 5.31 -12.55 15.30
CA PRO A 300 4.83 -13.73 14.57
C PRO A 300 3.39 -13.63 14.02
N ALA A 301 2.57 -12.78 14.64
CA ALA A 301 1.22 -12.44 14.17
C ALA A 301 1.19 -11.81 12.78
N ALA A 302 2.27 -11.17 12.34
CA ALA A 302 2.36 -10.56 11.03
C ALA A 302 2.16 -11.58 9.91
N PHE A 303 2.70 -12.79 10.07
CA PHE A 303 2.43 -13.88 9.13
C PHE A 303 0.97 -14.28 9.17
N ALA A 304 0.35 -14.42 10.34
CA ALA A 304 -1.05 -14.85 10.43
C ALA A 304 -1.98 -13.86 9.71
N CYS A 305 -1.74 -12.55 9.88
CA CYS A 305 -2.43 -11.51 9.13
C CYS A 305 -2.23 -11.69 7.61
N TRP A 306 -0.98 -11.77 7.16
CA TRP A 306 -0.63 -11.90 5.74
C TRP A 306 -1.14 -13.20 5.10
N ASN A 307 -1.01 -14.33 5.80
CA ASN A 307 -1.41 -15.66 5.34
C ASN A 307 -2.92 -15.75 5.06
N ALA A 308 -3.72 -15.00 5.83
CA ALA A 308 -5.16 -14.96 5.64
C ALA A 308 -5.56 -14.50 4.23
N LEU A 309 -4.74 -13.66 3.57
CA LEU A 309 -4.91 -13.29 2.17
C LEU A 309 -4.94 -14.52 1.25
N TRP A 310 -3.99 -15.44 1.44
CA TRP A 310 -3.85 -16.65 0.65
C TRP A 310 -4.90 -17.70 1.01
N GLU A 311 -5.27 -17.80 2.29
CA GLU A 311 -6.39 -18.64 2.72
C GLU A 311 -7.70 -18.21 2.05
N GLY A 312 -7.93 -16.90 1.92
CA GLY A 312 -9.08 -16.35 1.21
C GLY A 312 -9.07 -16.69 -0.28
N LEU A 313 -7.91 -16.58 -0.90
CA LEU A 313 -7.73 -16.93 -2.31
C LEU A 313 -8.00 -18.43 -2.57
N VAL A 314 -7.48 -19.32 -1.73
CA VAL A 314 -7.76 -20.76 -1.82
C VAL A 314 -9.23 -21.09 -1.55
N ALA A 315 -9.87 -20.40 -0.60
CA ALA A 315 -11.29 -20.58 -0.33
C ALA A 315 -12.18 -20.19 -1.52
N ALA A 316 -11.80 -19.16 -2.29
CA ALA A 316 -12.50 -18.78 -3.52
C ALA A 316 -12.19 -19.73 -4.70
N HIS A 317 -10.98 -20.30 -4.74
CA HIS A 317 -10.59 -21.31 -5.73
C HIS A 317 -11.51 -22.55 -5.66
N ASP A 318 -11.60 -23.16 -4.48
CA ASP A 318 -12.62 -24.16 -4.16
C ASP A 318 -12.90 -24.13 -2.65
N PRO A 319 -14.17 -23.91 -2.22
CA PRO A 319 -14.53 -23.83 -0.81
C PRO A 319 -14.26 -25.13 -0.03
N ARG A 320 -14.07 -26.25 -0.73
CA ARG A 320 -13.74 -27.56 -0.16
C ARG A 320 -12.24 -27.74 0.04
N LEU A 321 -11.37 -26.81 -0.35
CA LEU A 321 -9.92 -26.89 -0.11
C LEU A 321 -9.49 -26.10 1.13
N ALA A 322 -8.48 -26.62 1.82
CA ALA A 322 -7.80 -26.00 2.94
C ALA A 322 -6.35 -25.71 2.58
N LEU A 323 -5.87 -24.52 2.97
CA LEU A 323 -4.44 -24.18 2.95
C LEU A 323 -3.88 -24.37 4.37
N THR A 324 -3.08 -25.41 4.57
CA THR A 324 -2.46 -25.73 5.87
C THR A 324 -1.00 -25.31 5.85
N VAL A 325 -0.57 -24.54 6.85
CA VAL A 325 0.83 -24.14 7.00
C VAL A 325 1.62 -25.32 7.56
N GLU A 326 2.66 -25.76 6.85
CA GLU A 326 3.57 -26.83 7.28
C GLU A 326 4.91 -26.31 7.77
N ARG A 327 5.40 -25.20 7.18
CA ARG A 327 6.63 -24.54 7.63
C ARG A 327 6.54 -23.02 7.70
N ARG A 328 7.28 -22.43 8.63
CA ARG A 328 7.33 -20.99 8.94
C ARG A 328 8.76 -20.44 8.86
N LEU A 329 9.06 -19.71 7.78
CA LEU A 329 10.35 -19.04 7.56
C LEU A 329 10.67 -18.06 8.69
N ASP A 330 9.69 -17.29 9.14
CA ASP A 330 9.86 -16.28 10.19
C ASP A 330 10.03 -16.86 11.60
N LEU A 331 9.81 -18.17 11.75
CA LEU A 331 10.14 -18.94 12.97
C LEU A 331 11.46 -19.72 12.83
N GLY A 332 12.23 -19.48 11.76
CA GLY A 332 13.54 -20.10 11.56
C GLY A 332 13.50 -21.47 10.85
N GLU A 333 12.37 -21.89 10.30
CA GLU A 333 12.21 -23.21 9.66
C GLU A 333 12.71 -23.27 8.19
N GLY A 334 13.49 -22.27 7.78
CA GLY A 334 14.18 -22.22 6.48
C GLY A 334 13.30 -21.90 5.25
N SER A 335 11.98 -22.07 5.33
CA SER A 335 11.04 -21.72 4.25
C SER A 335 9.62 -21.55 4.78
N PHE A 336 8.77 -20.88 4.01
CA PHE A 336 7.34 -21.09 4.14
C PHE A 336 6.92 -22.27 3.28
N ARG A 337 6.10 -23.17 3.82
CA ARG A 337 5.51 -24.29 3.08
C ARG A 337 4.06 -24.44 3.48
N TRP A 338 3.21 -24.65 2.48
CA TRP A 338 1.80 -24.93 2.66
C TRP A 338 1.39 -26.18 1.92
N ARG A 339 0.45 -26.93 2.49
CA ARG A 339 -0.25 -28.03 1.86
C ARG A 339 -1.69 -27.62 1.54
N ILE A 340 -2.14 -28.00 0.35
CA ILE A 340 -3.47 -27.77 -0.19
C ILE A 340 -4.16 -29.12 -0.31
N ALA A 341 -5.20 -29.33 0.48
CA ALA A 341 -5.92 -30.60 0.52
C ALA A 341 -7.42 -30.36 0.74
N PRO A 342 -8.27 -31.36 0.48
CA PRO A 342 -9.67 -31.29 0.88
C PRO A 342 -9.80 -30.94 2.37
N ARG A 343 -10.71 -30.02 2.68
CA ARG A 343 -11.09 -29.67 4.05
C ARG A 343 -11.56 -30.93 4.75
N PRO A 344 -11.12 -31.17 6.00
CA PRO A 344 -11.72 -32.21 6.82
C PRO A 344 -13.24 -31.96 6.90
N PRO A 345 -14.07 -33.02 6.86
CA PRO A 345 -15.50 -32.85 7.09
C PRO A 345 -15.71 -32.16 8.44
N ILE A 346 -16.58 -31.15 8.45
CA ILE A 346 -17.04 -30.54 9.70
C ILE A 346 -17.76 -31.65 10.45
N ARG A 347 -17.19 -32.11 11.57
CA ARG A 347 -17.91 -33.02 12.46
C ARG A 347 -19.14 -32.26 12.95
N PRO A 348 -20.37 -32.76 12.73
CA PRO A 348 -21.53 -32.18 13.38
C PRO A 348 -21.30 -32.23 14.90
N VAL A 349 -21.53 -31.11 15.57
CA VAL A 349 -21.48 -30.98 17.03
C VAL A 349 -22.67 -31.70 17.63
#